data_AF-A0A949U8M2-F1
#
_entry.id   AF-A0A949U8M2-F1
#
_cell.length_a   1.000
_cell.length_b   1.000
_cell.length_c   1.000
_cell.angle_alpha   90.00
_cell.angle_beta   90.00
_cell.angle_gamma   90.00
#
_symmetry.space_group_name_H-M   'P 1'
#
loop_
_entity.id
_entity.type
_entity.pdbx_description
1 polymer ?
#
loop_
_entity_poly.entity_id
_entity_poly.type
_entity_poly.pdbx_seq_one_letter_code
_entity_poly.pdbx_strand_id
1 'polypeptide(L)' 'MYSTKSLSGTPAIQHNGKSVLSVWNQDWQFAYDLCELLNELEHDHSQLLLTDSDRKWLQAIDHAFTGKVQHA' A
#
# COMPACT_ATOMS: atom_id res chain seq x y z
N MET A 1 2.60 -5.98 -12.66
CA MET A 1 3.48 -4.81 -12.42
C MET A 1 2.62 -3.66 -11.92
N TYR A 2 2.97 -3.14 -10.75
CA TYR A 2 2.40 -1.96 -10.14
C TYR A 2 2.98 -0.68 -10.75
N SER A 3 2.19 0.39 -10.77
CA SER A 3 2.64 1.73 -11.17
C SER A 3 1.95 2.83 -10.37
N THR A 4 2.61 3.96 -10.22
CA THR A 4 2.04 5.17 -9.60
C THR A 4 1.36 6.06 -10.63
N LYS A 5 0.18 6.58 -10.30
CA LYS A 5 -0.59 7.52 -11.11
C LYS A 5 -1.27 8.56 -10.23
N SER A 6 -1.46 9.77 -10.77
CA SER A 6 -2.32 10.77 -10.12
C SER A 6 -3.80 10.41 -10.29
N LEU A 7 -4.52 10.29 -9.18
CA LEU A 7 -5.97 10.24 -9.12
C LEU A 7 -6.46 11.53 -8.46
N SER A 8 -6.96 12.47 -9.27
CA SER A 8 -7.46 13.77 -8.79
C SER A 8 -6.44 14.54 -7.94
N GLY A 9 -5.15 14.48 -8.28
CA GLY A 9 -4.07 15.12 -7.53
C GLY A 9 -3.51 14.31 -6.37
N THR A 10 -4.10 13.14 -6.08
CA THR A 10 -3.61 12.21 -5.06
C THR A 10 -2.79 11.09 -5.72
N PRO A 11 -1.58 10.79 -5.23
CA PRO A 11 -0.83 9.62 -5.69
C PRO A 11 -1.63 8.35 -5.42
N ALA A 12 -1.80 7.54 -6.45
CA ALA A 12 -2.48 6.25 -6.38
C ALA A 12 -1.60 5.18 -7.01
N ILE A 13 -1.61 3.99 -6.41
CA ILE A 13 -0.95 2.81 -6.95
C ILE A 13 -1.97 2.03 -7.77
N GLN A 14 -1.58 1.66 -8.98
CA GLN A 14 -2.37 0.87 -9.91
C GLN A 14 -1.76 -0.50 -10.11
N HIS A 15 -2.61 -1.51 -10.29
CA HIS A 15 -2.24 -2.84 -10.74
C HIS A 15 -3.20 -3.25 -11.85
N ASN A 16 -2.66 -3.72 -12.99
CA ASN A 16 -3.46 -4.08 -14.17
C ASN A 16 -4.45 -2.96 -14.61
N GLY A 17 -4.01 -1.71 -14.52
CA GLY A 17 -4.80 -0.52 -14.90
C GLY A 17 -5.90 -0.12 -13.92
N LYS A 18 -6.06 -0.84 -12.80
CA LYS A 18 -7.01 -0.51 -11.73
C LYS A 18 -6.28 0.09 -10.54
N SER A 19 -6.79 1.18 -9.98
CA SER A 19 -6.27 1.74 -8.74
C SER A 19 -6.58 0.80 -7.57
N VAL A 20 -5.55 0.36 -6.86
CA VAL A 20 -5.65 -0.56 -5.72
C VAL A 20 -5.45 0.15 -4.39
N LEU A 21 -4.64 1.22 -4.38
CA LEU A 21 -4.32 2.01 -3.19
C LEU A 21 -4.24 3.49 -3.56
N SER A 22 -4.65 4.36 -2.64
CA SER A 22 -4.43 5.82 -2.73
C SER A 22 -3.64 6.25 -1.52
N VAL A 23 -2.60 7.06 -1.73
CA VAL A 23 -1.71 7.54 -0.68
C VAL A 23 -2.26 8.85 -0.14
N TRP A 24 -2.65 8.82 1.13
CA TRP A 24 -3.12 9.99 1.86
C TRP A 24 -2.00 11.07 1.96
N ASN A 25 -2.36 12.35 2.10
CA ASN A 25 -1.44 13.51 2.19
C ASN A 25 -0.63 13.84 0.93
N GLN A 26 -0.93 13.24 -0.22
CA GLN A 26 -0.22 13.51 -1.46
C GLN A 26 1.29 13.20 -1.42
N ASP A 27 1.69 12.26 -0.55
CA ASP A 27 3.09 11.87 -0.43
C ASP A 27 3.51 10.99 -1.61
N TRP A 28 4.07 11.65 -2.63
CA TRP A 28 4.55 10.99 -3.84
C TRP A 28 5.74 10.08 -3.60
N GLN A 29 6.66 10.46 -2.69
CA GLN A 29 7.85 9.65 -2.41
C GLN A 29 7.43 8.32 -1.80
N PHE A 30 6.56 8.36 -0.79
CA PHE A 30 6.01 7.15 -0.21
C PHE A 30 5.27 6.29 -1.23
N ALA A 31 4.51 6.91 -2.15
CA ALA A 31 3.81 6.19 -3.21
C ALA A 31 4.78 5.49 -4.18
N TYR A 32 5.92 6.10 -4.51
CA TYR A 32 6.97 5.48 -5.33
C TYR A 32 7.65 4.33 -4.59
N ASP A 33 8.08 4.53 -3.35
CA ASP A 33 8.74 3.50 -2.54
C ASP A 33 7.84 2.28 -2.34
N LEU A 34 6.55 2.51 -2.06
CA LEU A 34 5.56 1.44 -1.93
C LEU A 34 5.30 0.73 -3.27
N CYS A 35 5.31 1.46 -4.38
CA CYS A 35 5.15 0.86 -5.70
C CYS A 35 6.36 -0.03 -6.09
N GLU A 36 7.57 0.39 -5.75
CA GLU A 36 8.80 -0.39 -5.96
C GLU A 36 8.75 -1.67 -5.12
N LEU A 37 8.46 -1.56 -3.83
CA LEU A 37 8.29 -2.71 -2.94
C LEU A 37 7.25 -3.71 -3.49
N LEU A 38 6.08 -3.24 -3.91
CA LEU A 38 5.04 -4.12 -4.46
C LEU A 38 5.47 -4.82 -5.76
N ASN A 39 6.29 -4.16 -6.59
CA ASN A 39 6.87 -4.77 -7.78
C ASN A 39 7.93 -5.81 -7.43
N GLU A 40 8.77 -5.54 -6.43
CA GLU A 40 9.76 -6.52 -5.94
C GLU A 40 9.05 -7.77 -5.42
N LEU A 41 7.95 -7.63 -4.67
CA LEU A 41 7.16 -8.76 -4.16
C LEU A 41 6.38 -9.52 -5.24
N GLU A 42 6.01 -8.86 -6.33
CA GLU A 42 5.39 -9.54 -7.47
C GLU A 42 6.44 -10.29 -8.31
N HIS A 43 7.66 -9.75 -8.39
CA HIS A 43 8.76 -10.31 -9.17
C HIS A 43 9.44 -11.48 -8.46
N ASP A 44 9.78 -11.28 -7.19
CA ASP A 44 10.27 -12.33 -6.32
C ASP A 44 9.06 -13.04 -5.70
N HIS A 45 8.71 -14.21 -6.24
CA HIS A 45 7.83 -15.19 -5.58
C HIS A 45 8.41 -15.73 -4.25
N SER A 46 9.42 -15.06 -3.69
CA SER A 46 9.96 -15.37 -2.38
C SER A 46 8.94 -14.94 -1.34
N GLN A 47 8.64 -15.86 -0.43
CA GLN A 47 7.70 -15.59 0.67
C GLN A 47 8.25 -14.39 1.44
N LEU A 48 7.54 -13.26 1.43
CA LEU A 48 7.87 -12.10 2.25
C LEU A 48 7.97 -12.59 3.70
N LEU A 49 9.20 -12.74 4.21
CA LEU A 49 9.46 -13.23 5.54
C LEU A 49 9.25 -12.08 6.53
N LEU A 50 7.97 -11.84 6.85
CA LEU A 50 7.60 -10.90 7.90
C LEU A 50 8.12 -11.42 9.24
N THR A 51 8.86 -10.58 9.94
CA THR A 51 9.20 -10.83 11.34
C THR A 51 7.93 -10.73 12.20
N ASP A 52 7.97 -11.24 13.43
CA ASP A 52 6.85 -11.08 14.36
C ASP A 52 6.55 -9.61 14.67
N SER A 53 7.58 -8.75 14.63
CA SER A 53 7.42 -7.30 14.79
C SER A 53 6.64 -6.70 13.62
N ASP A 54 6.95 -7.09 12.39
CA ASP A 54 6.25 -6.60 11.20
C ASP A 54 4.78 -7.05 11.19
N ARG A 55 4.51 -8.30 11.61
CA ARG A 55 3.14 -8.81 11.77
C ARG A 55 2.36 -8.01 12.81
N LYS A 56 2.96 -7.74 13.97
CA LYS A 56 2.31 -6.94 15.03
C LYS A 56 2.03 -5.51 14.57
N TRP A 57 2.95 -4.92 13.81
CA TRP A 57 2.76 -3.58 13.24
C TRP A 57 1.62 -3.56 12.22
N LEU A 58 1.57 -4.53 11.30
CA LEU A 58 0.48 -4.68 10.35
C LEU A 58 -0.88 -4.91 11.03
N GLN A 59 -0.94 -5.75 12.07
CA GLN A 59 -2.16 -5.98 12.86
C GLN A 59 -2.62 -4.73 13.61
N ALA A 60 -1.69 -3.96 14.19
CA ALA A 60 -2.01 -2.71 14.86
C ALA A 60 -2.59 -1.67 13.89
N ILE A 61 -2.09 -1.65 12.65
CA ILE A 61 -2.59 -0.81 11.58
C ILE A 61 -3.99 -1.23 11.15
N ASP A 62 -4.21 -2.53 10.89
CA ASP A 62 -5.52 -3.06 10.53
C ASP A 62 -6.58 -2.73 11.59
N HIS A 63 -6.23 -2.91 12.88
CA HIS A 63 -7.09 -2.54 14.01
C HIS A 63 -7.35 -1.02 14.09
N ALA A 64 -6.36 -0.19 13.76
CA ALA A 64 -6.52 1.27 13.72
C ALA A 64 -7.46 1.72 12.58
N PHE A 65 -7.52 0.97 11.48
CA PHE A 65 -8.41 1.26 10.35
C PHE A 65 -9.81 0.66 10.52
N THR A 66 -9.96 -0.56 11.05
CA THR A 66 -11.27 -1.16 11.34
C THR A 66 -12.01 -0.45 12.48
N GLY A 67 -11.30 0.18 13.42
CA GLY A 67 -11.91 1.01 14.47
C GLY A 67 -12.52 2.33 13.99
N LYS A 68 -12.27 2.76 12.74
CA LYS A 68 -12.75 4.06 12.19
C LYS A 68 -13.72 3.95 11.02
N VAL A 69 -14.08 2.75 10.55
CA VAL A 69 -15.17 2.58 9.56
C VAL A 69 -16.50 2.40 10.31
N GLN A 70 -16.90 3.42 11.05
CA GLN A 70 -18.33 3.63 11.31
C GLN A 70 -18.87 4.38 10.11
N HIS A 71 -19.64 3.68 9.28
CA HIS A 71 -20.44 4.29 8.23
C HIS A 71 -21.23 5.48 8.80
N ALA A 72 -21.01 6.66 8.24
CA ALA A 72 -21.94 7.78 8.32
C ALA A 72 -22.81 7.77 7.05
#